data_AF-A0A224YWE2-F1
#
_entry.id   AF-A0A224YWE2-F1
#
_cell.length_a   1.000
_cell.length_b   1.000
_cell.length_c   1.000
_cell.angle_alpha   90.00
_cell.angle_beta   90.00
_cell.angle_gamma   90.00
#
_symmetry.space_group_name_H-M   'P 1'
#
loop_
_entity.id
_entity.type
_entity.pdbx_description
1 polymer ?
#
loop_
_entity_poly.entity_id
_entity_poly.type
_entity_poly.pdbx_seq_one_letter_code
_entity_poly.pdbx_strand_id
1 'polypeptide(L)'
;MGWAAKLQRARVTRWGSMISTPDAMLQAMVKRALTESGCPQHILQVLIENAHERRWPPGLSTLETRQMNRRHYEAYVCKRIPGKQAVVVVACENQHMNDDMVLEPGLVMIFAHGIE
;
A
#
# COMPACT_ATOMS: atom_id res chain seq x y z
N MET A 1 19.95 -3.05 2.37
CA MET A 1 19.24 -4.30 2.70
C MET A 1 18.17 -4.00 3.77
N GLY A 2 16.99 -3.52 3.38
CA GLY A 2 15.92 -3.11 4.31
C GLY A 2 14.85 -4.19 4.52
N TRP A 3 13.95 -3.98 5.49
CA TRP A 3 12.81 -4.88 5.76
C TRP A 3 11.96 -5.16 4.52
N ALA A 4 11.62 -4.13 3.74
CA ALA A 4 10.77 -4.26 2.54
C ALA A 4 11.37 -5.18 1.46
N ALA A 5 12.71 -5.24 1.36
CA ALA A 5 13.39 -6.13 0.42
C ALA A 5 13.22 -7.62 0.77
N LYS A 6 12.89 -7.94 2.03
CA LYS A 6 12.62 -9.32 2.50
C LYS A 6 11.18 -9.77 2.23
N LEU A 7 10.29 -8.85 1.89
CA LEU A 7 8.91 -9.17 1.56
C LEU A 7 8.81 -9.72 0.14
N GLN A 8 7.87 -10.64 -0.07
CA GLN A 8 7.55 -11.17 -1.39
C GLN A 8 7.00 -10.06 -2.29
N ARG A 9 7.48 -9.97 -3.53
CA ARG A 9 6.87 -9.09 -4.54
C ARG A 9 5.46 -9.59 -4.86
N ALA A 10 4.52 -8.67 -4.97
CA ALA A 10 3.13 -8.99 -5.26
C ALA A 10 2.69 -8.39 -6.60
N ARG A 11 1.75 -9.05 -7.26
CA ARG A 11 1.03 -8.48 -8.40
C ARG A 11 -0.42 -8.22 -8.00
N VAL A 12 -0.87 -6.98 -8.16
CA VAL A 12 -2.29 -6.62 -7.96
C VAL A 12 -3.00 -6.76 -9.30
N THR A 13 -3.97 -7.67 -9.37
CA THR A 13 -4.74 -7.97 -10.59
C THR A 13 -6.09 -7.27 -10.64
N ARG A 14 -6.59 -6.81 -9.49
CA ARG A 14 -7.89 -6.16 -9.36
C ARG A 14 -7.79 -4.85 -8.59
N TRP A 15 -7.27 -3.81 -9.23
CA TRP A 15 -7.18 -2.47 -8.65
C TRP A 15 -8.52 -1.89 -8.21
N GLY A 16 -9.63 -2.27 -8.86
CA GLY A 16 -10.97 -1.82 -8.50
C GLY A 16 -11.51 -2.38 -7.17
N SER A 17 -10.90 -3.44 -6.60
CA SER A 17 -11.28 -3.98 -5.29
C SER A 17 -10.48 -3.37 -4.13
N MET A 18 -9.79 -2.26 -4.38
CA MET A 18 -9.10 -1.49 -3.36
C MET A 18 -10.09 -0.92 -2.34
N ILE A 19 -9.80 -1.12 -1.07
CA ILE A 19 -10.56 -0.59 0.07
C ILE A 19 -9.90 0.73 0.47
N SER A 20 -10.52 1.85 0.09
CA SER A 20 -9.96 3.19 0.30
C SER A 20 -10.24 3.80 1.67
N THR A 21 -11.26 3.29 2.36
CA THR A 21 -11.69 3.71 3.70
C THR A 21 -11.70 2.52 4.66
N PRO A 22 -10.55 1.89 4.94
CA PRO A 22 -10.52 0.75 5.85
C PRO A 22 -10.90 1.19 7.27
N ASP A 23 -11.75 0.40 7.93
CA ASP A 23 -12.09 0.64 9.33
C ASP A 23 -10.91 0.35 10.28
N ALA A 24 -11.07 0.71 11.55
CA ALA A 24 -10.05 0.54 12.57
C ALA A 24 -9.64 -0.94 12.78
N MET A 25 -10.59 -1.86 12.63
CA MET A 25 -10.32 -3.29 12.79
C MET A 25 -9.42 -3.80 11.65
N LEU A 26 -9.72 -3.43 10.41
CA LEU A 26 -8.95 -3.78 9.24
C LEU A 26 -7.55 -3.16 9.28
N GLN A 27 -7.44 -1.90 9.68
CA GLN A 27 -6.13 -1.25 9.91
C GLN A 27 -5.33 -1.96 11.01
N ALA A 28 -5.95 -2.37 12.12
CA ALA A 28 -5.28 -3.11 13.19
C ALA A 28 -4.77 -4.49 12.74
N MET A 29 -5.55 -5.21 11.93
CA MET A 29 -5.12 -6.50 11.36
C MET A 29 -3.92 -6.36 10.42
N VAL A 30 -3.88 -5.30 9.61
CA VAL A 30 -2.73 -5.02 8.73
C VAL A 30 -1.53 -4.54 9.54
N LYS A 31 -1.73 -3.68 10.54
CA LYS A 31 -0.68 -3.24 11.47
C LYS A 31 -0.01 -4.42 12.15
N ARG A 32 -0.80 -5.37 12.66
CA ARG A 32 -0.28 -6.60 13.27
C ARG A 32 0.56 -7.41 12.29
N ALA A 33 0.09 -7.64 11.07
CA ALA A 33 0.83 -8.39 10.06
C ALA A 33 2.15 -7.71 9.65
N LEU A 34 2.16 -6.38 9.56
CA LEU A 34 3.38 -5.61 9.33
C LEU A 34 4.37 -5.75 10.49
N THR A 35 3.91 -5.63 11.74
CA THR A 35 4.74 -5.86 12.94
C THR A 35 5.35 -7.26 12.94
N GLU A 36 4.53 -8.29 12.71
CA GLU A 36 4.97 -9.70 12.67
C GLU A 36 5.98 -9.97 11.54
N SER A 37 5.90 -9.23 10.44
CA SER A 37 6.88 -9.29 9.35
C SER A 37 8.22 -8.59 9.65
N GLY A 38 8.35 -7.94 10.81
CA GLY A 38 9.55 -7.20 11.21
C GLY A 38 9.62 -5.76 10.69
N CYS A 39 8.47 -5.12 10.42
CA CYS A 39 8.42 -3.72 9.98
C CYS A 39 9.05 -2.79 11.05
N PRO A 40 9.96 -1.88 10.68
CA PRO A 40 10.55 -0.95 11.63
C PRO A 40 9.49 -0.08 12.34
N GLN A 41 9.56 0.00 13.66
CA GLN A 41 8.56 0.72 14.47
C GLN A 41 8.41 2.19 14.07
N HIS A 42 9.50 2.85 13.69
CA HIS A 42 9.49 4.27 13.33
C HIS A 42 8.69 4.59 12.04
N ILE A 43 8.50 3.61 11.14
CA ILE A 43 7.66 3.79 9.93
C ILE A 43 6.27 3.13 10.05
N LEU A 44 6.12 2.14 10.93
CA LEU A 44 4.89 1.34 11.03
C LEU A 44 3.63 2.19 11.19
N GLN A 45 3.66 3.18 12.08
CA GLN A 45 2.51 4.02 12.36
C GLN A 45 2.16 4.88 11.13
N VAL A 46 3.16 5.46 10.46
CA VAL A 46 2.96 6.27 9.24
C VAL A 46 2.40 5.43 8.09
N LEU A 47 2.89 4.20 7.90
CA LEU A 47 2.36 3.29 6.88
C LEU A 47 0.88 2.95 7.08
N ILE A 48 0.45 2.79 8.35
CA ILE A 48 -0.95 2.51 8.68
C ILE A 48 -1.83 3.75 8.52
N GLU A 49 -1.33 4.93 8.85
CA GLU A 49 -2.02 6.19 8.54
C GLU A 49 -2.20 6.37 7.02
N ASN A 50 -1.17 6.02 6.25
CA ASN A 50 -1.18 6.03 4.79
C ASN A 50 -1.95 4.85 4.16
N ALA A 51 -2.73 4.09 4.96
CA ALA A 51 -3.62 3.03 4.45
C ALA A 51 -5.01 3.54 4.04
N HIS A 52 -5.30 4.82 4.27
CA HIS A 52 -6.61 5.42 4.06
C HIS A 52 -6.52 6.61 3.10
N GLU A 53 -7.53 6.77 2.22
CA GLU A 53 -7.58 7.82 1.21
C GLU A 53 -7.43 9.26 1.73
N ARG A 54 -7.75 9.52 3.00
CA ARG A 54 -7.55 10.83 3.64
C ARG A 54 -6.07 11.22 3.77
N ARG A 55 -5.18 10.23 3.67
CA ARG A 55 -3.73 10.38 3.77
C ARG A 55 -3.01 9.99 2.49
N TRP A 56 -3.73 9.50 1.47
CA TRP A 56 -3.14 9.11 0.20
C TRP A 56 -2.68 10.31 -0.62
N PRO A 57 -1.70 10.13 -1.52
CA PRO A 57 -1.23 11.21 -2.38
C PRO A 57 -2.31 11.56 -3.43
N PRO A 58 -2.21 12.72 -4.10
CA PRO A 58 -3.23 13.23 -5.02
C PRO A 58 -3.67 12.21 -6.09
N GLY A 59 -2.73 11.41 -6.59
CA GLY A 59 -2.96 10.37 -7.60
C GLY A 59 -3.79 9.17 -7.14
N LEU A 60 -4.21 9.13 -5.87
CA LEU A 60 -4.98 8.04 -5.24
C LEU A 60 -6.15 8.54 -4.40
N SER A 61 -6.20 9.82 -4.02
CA SER A 61 -7.05 10.32 -2.91
C SER A 61 -8.56 10.26 -3.17
N THR A 62 -9.03 10.33 -4.41
CA THR A 62 -10.47 10.30 -4.75
C THR A 62 -10.82 9.11 -5.66
N LEU A 63 -12.11 8.74 -5.69
CA LEU A 63 -12.60 7.69 -6.59
C LEU A 63 -12.34 8.03 -8.06
N GLU A 64 -12.60 9.28 -8.46
CA GLU A 64 -12.37 9.76 -9.82
C GLU A 64 -10.90 9.61 -10.23
N THR A 65 -9.98 10.12 -9.41
CA THR A 65 -8.54 10.00 -9.69
C THR A 65 -8.11 8.54 -9.75
N ARG A 66 -8.66 7.66 -8.89
CA ARG A 66 -8.37 6.21 -8.95
C ARG A 66 -8.85 5.54 -10.23
N GLN A 67 -9.97 5.97 -10.78
CA GLN A 67 -10.47 5.45 -12.05
C GLN A 67 -9.59 5.92 -13.21
N MET A 68 -9.22 7.21 -13.23
CA MET A 68 -8.33 7.79 -14.24
C MET A 68 -6.93 7.14 -14.22
N ASN A 69 -6.36 6.96 -13.02
CA ASN A 69 -5.00 6.47 -12.86
C ASN A 69 -4.87 4.95 -12.85
N ARG A 70 -5.96 4.21 -13.03
CA ARG A 70 -5.99 2.74 -12.87
C ARG A 70 -4.87 2.01 -13.60
N ARG A 71 -4.53 2.44 -14.83
CA ARG A 71 -3.45 1.83 -15.64
C ARG A 71 -2.06 2.12 -15.08
N HIS A 72 -1.86 3.29 -14.48
CA HIS A 72 -0.58 3.68 -13.89
C HIS A 72 -0.23 2.85 -12.66
N TYR A 73 -1.23 2.34 -11.93
CA TYR A 73 -1.00 1.52 -10.74
C TYR A 73 -0.27 0.21 -11.04
N GLU A 74 -0.38 -0.33 -12.26
CA GLU A 74 0.35 -1.53 -12.68
C GLU A 74 1.88 -1.35 -12.64
N ALA A 75 2.36 -0.10 -12.68
CA ALA A 75 3.78 0.22 -12.61
C ALA A 75 4.33 0.22 -11.17
N TYR A 76 3.48 0.13 -10.13
CA TYR A 76 3.97 0.03 -8.76
C TYR A 76 4.81 -1.23 -8.52
N VAL A 77 5.90 -1.06 -7.78
CA VAL A 77 6.61 -2.16 -7.12
C VAL A 77 5.89 -2.42 -5.79
N CYS A 78 5.01 -3.42 -5.81
CA CYS A 78 4.24 -3.86 -4.65
C CYS A 78 4.93 -4.99 -3.89
N LYS A 79 4.92 -4.92 -2.56
CA LYS A 79 5.34 -6.01 -1.68
C LYS A 79 4.15 -6.53 -0.88
N ARG A 80 3.96 -7.85 -0.86
CA ARG A 80 2.83 -8.50 -0.21
C ARG A 80 2.97 -8.41 1.31
N ILE A 81 1.91 -7.98 1.98
CA ILE A 81 1.80 -8.10 3.43
C ILE A 81 1.42 -9.56 3.76
N PRO A 82 2.23 -10.29 4.55
CA PRO A 82 2.02 -11.72 4.77
C PRO A 82 0.62 -12.07 5.27
N GLY A 83 -0.01 -13.06 4.62
CA GLY A 83 -1.33 -13.57 5.01
C GLY A 83 -2.46 -12.53 4.92
N LYS A 84 -2.31 -11.48 4.10
CA LYS A 84 -3.33 -10.45 3.88
C LYS A 84 -3.55 -10.20 2.39
N GLN A 85 -4.75 -9.73 2.06
CA GLN A 85 -5.03 -9.06 0.78
C GLN A 85 -4.63 -7.59 0.93
N ALA A 86 -3.33 -7.35 1.14
CA ALA A 86 -2.77 -6.01 1.20
C ALA A 86 -1.34 -6.00 0.69
N VAL A 87 -0.92 -4.84 0.17
CA VAL A 87 0.45 -4.59 -0.25
C VAL A 87 0.99 -3.33 0.42
N VAL A 88 2.31 -3.29 0.60
CA VAL A 88 3.05 -2.07 0.88
C VAL A 88 3.78 -1.62 -0.39
N VAL A 89 3.71 -0.33 -0.66
CA VAL A 89 4.49 0.36 -1.71
C VAL A 89 5.44 1.29 -0.97
N VAL A 90 6.72 0.92 -0.94
CA VAL A 90 7.76 1.73 -0.28
C VAL A 90 8.35 2.73 -1.24
N ALA A 91 8.55 3.97 -0.79
CA ALA A 91 8.93 5.08 -1.66
C ALA A 91 10.27 4.86 -2.35
N CYS A 92 11.26 4.35 -1.59
CA CYS A 92 12.60 4.07 -2.10
C CYS A 92 12.67 2.99 -3.20
N GLU A 93 11.66 2.11 -3.32
CA GLU A 93 11.55 1.15 -4.44
C GLU A 93 10.61 1.62 -5.55
N ASN A 94 10.00 2.81 -5.41
CA ASN A 94 9.02 3.36 -6.33
C ASN A 94 9.38 4.78 -6.81
N GLN A 95 10.67 5.12 -6.82
CA GLN A 95 11.18 6.43 -7.28
C GLN A 95 10.92 6.70 -8.78
N HIS A 96 10.58 5.67 -9.55
CA HIS A 96 10.16 5.79 -10.95
C HIS A 96 8.71 6.24 -11.12
N MET A 97 7.91 6.20 -10.04
CA MET A 97 6.54 6.71 -10.03
C MET A 97 6.56 8.22 -9.77
N ASN A 98 5.57 8.93 -10.28
CA ASN A 98 5.42 10.37 -10.02
C ASN A 98 5.21 10.65 -8.53
N ASP A 99 5.63 11.83 -8.06
CA ASP A 99 5.48 12.26 -6.65
C ASP A 99 4.02 12.24 -6.17
N ASP A 100 3.06 12.47 -7.07
CA ASP A 100 1.62 12.39 -6.77
C ASP A 100 1.11 10.96 -6.54
N MET A 101 1.95 9.95 -6.71
CA MET A 101 1.59 8.53 -6.64
C MET A 101 2.20 7.82 -5.43
N VAL A 102 3.15 8.45 -4.73
CA VAL A 102 3.92 7.82 -3.65
C VAL A 102 4.01 8.78 -2.46
N LEU A 103 4.16 8.22 -1.25
CA LEU A 103 4.42 8.99 -0.04
C LEU A 103 5.65 8.43 0.66
N GLU A 104 6.40 9.28 1.34
CA GLU A 104 7.42 8.84 2.30
C GLU A 104 6.77 8.42 3.63
N PRO A 105 7.16 7.29 4.25
CA PRO A 105 8.12 6.27 3.79
C PRO A 105 7.52 5.25 2.81
N GLY A 106 6.20 5.28 2.65
CA GLY A 106 5.44 4.43 1.75
C GLY A 106 3.95 4.58 2.00
N LEU A 107 3.16 3.73 1.33
CA LEU A 107 1.73 3.62 1.53
C LEU A 107 1.30 2.16 1.55
N VAL A 108 0.17 1.91 2.22
CA VAL A 108 -0.45 0.59 2.31
C VAL A 108 -1.73 0.63 1.49
N MET A 109 -1.92 -0.39 0.65
CA MET A 109 -3.16 -0.57 -0.09
C MET A 109 -3.77 -1.91 0.30
N ILE A 110 -5.02 -1.86 0.76
CA ILE A 110 -5.78 -3.03 1.20
C ILE A 110 -6.82 -3.34 0.13
N PHE A 111 -7.04 -4.62 -0.15
CA PHE A 111 -7.94 -5.08 -1.20
C PHE A 111 -8.88 -6.13 -0.65
N ALA A 112 -10.08 -6.23 -1.21
CA ALA A 112 -10.99 -7.34 -0.92
C ALA A 112 -10.46 -8.66 -1.51
N HIS A 113 -9.80 -8.60 -2.67
CA HIS A 113 -9.22 -9.74 -3.38
C HIS A 113 -8.26 -9.25 -4.49
N GLY A 114 -7.58 -10.18 -5.18
CA GLY A 114 -6.80 -9.87 -6.39
C GLY A 114 -5.33 -9.54 -6.15
N ILE A 115 -4.72 -10.04 -5.07
CA ILE A 115 -3.27 -10.04 -4.88
C ILE A 115 -2.72 -11.45 -5.07
N GLU A 116 -1.73 -11.56 -5.96
CA GLU A 116 -0.93 -12.76 -6.25
C GLU A 116 0.49 -12.59 -5.70
#